data_AF-A0A0B1SRT9-F1
#
_entry.id   AF-A0A0B1SRT9-F1
#
_cell.length_a   1.000
_cell.length_b   1.000
_cell.length_c   1.000
_cell.angle_alpha   90.00
_cell.angle_beta   90.00
_cell.angle_gamma   90.00
#
_symmetry.space_group_name_H-M   'P 1'
#
loop_
_entity.id
_entity.type
_entity.pdbx_description
1 polymer ?
#
loop_
_entity_poly.entity_id
_entity_poly.type
_entity_poly.pdbx_seq_one_letter_code
_entity_poly.pdbx_strand_id
1 'polypeptide(L)'
;MGAEELALKCSGARVIAPMPGVELNIDLDELDQEKVEALFDNLEEAQMCIRAIDTDHVEYNFEKLNKLRPCAPGKPVLDIRNNKNLFRLSFNKKLKIASPAIIRGNPSLNPHFIGKLQKLKETCLGCDFQRSKVTS
;
A
#
# COMPACT_ATOMS: atom_id res chain seq x y z
N MET A 1 -4.84 -8.94 16.38
CA MET A 1 -4.15 -9.79 15.40
C MET A 1 -2.93 -9.01 14.94
N GLY A 2 -1.73 -9.58 15.10
CA GLY A 2 -0.48 -8.94 14.65
C GLY A 2 -0.28 -9.07 13.14
N ALA A 3 0.70 -8.37 12.57
CA ALA A 3 0.96 -8.41 11.13
C ALA A 3 1.36 -9.81 10.67
N GLU A 4 2.24 -10.50 11.41
CA GLU A 4 2.67 -11.87 11.06
C GLU A 4 1.50 -12.86 11.03
N GLU A 5 0.62 -12.79 12.03
CA GLU A 5 -0.55 -13.66 12.11
C GLU A 5 -1.52 -13.40 10.95
N LEU A 6 -1.71 -12.13 10.58
CA LEU A 6 -2.52 -11.75 9.43
C LEU A 6 -1.92 -12.25 8.12
N ALA A 7 -0.62 -12.04 7.90
CA ALA A 7 0.07 -12.51 6.71
C ALA A 7 -0.09 -14.03 6.57
N LEU A 8 0.23 -14.78 7.62
CA LEU A 8 0.10 -16.24 7.63
C LEU A 8 -1.32 -16.73 7.30
N LYS A 9 -2.36 -16.06 7.81
CA LYS A 9 -3.75 -16.45 7.61
C LYS A 9 -4.31 -16.03 6.25
N CYS A 10 -3.77 -14.97 5.64
CA CYS A 10 -4.36 -14.33 4.47
C CYS A 10 -3.51 -14.44 3.19
N SER A 11 -2.29 -14.97 3.24
CA SER A 11 -1.49 -15.23 2.03
C SER A 11 -2.26 -16.07 1.01
N GLY A 12 -2.22 -15.63 -0.25
CA GLY A 12 -2.98 -16.25 -1.35
C GLY A 12 -4.49 -15.92 -1.39
N ALA A 13 -5.03 -15.19 -0.41
CA ALA A 13 -6.42 -14.76 -0.45
C ALA A 13 -6.65 -13.73 -1.56
N ARG A 14 -7.78 -13.86 -2.28
CA ARG A 14 -8.22 -12.86 -3.26
C ARG A 14 -8.97 -11.70 -2.62
N VAL A 15 -9.63 -11.93 -1.48
CA VAL A 15 -10.40 -10.93 -0.75
C VAL A 15 -10.08 -11.01 0.74
N ILE A 16 -9.72 -9.88 1.34
CA ILE A 16 -9.57 -9.74 2.80
C ILE A 16 -10.56 -8.70 3.30
N ALA A 17 -11.54 -9.12 4.09
CA ALA A 17 -12.50 -8.22 4.74
C ALA A 17 -12.73 -8.66 6.19
N PRO A 18 -12.57 -7.77 7.17
CA PRO A 18 -12.82 -8.09 8.56
C PRO A 18 -14.33 -8.16 8.85
N MET A 19 -14.70 -8.77 9.97
CA MET A 19 -16.08 -8.70 10.48
C MET A 19 -16.47 -7.24 10.79
N PRO A 20 -17.76 -6.88 10.72
CA PRO A 20 -18.22 -5.55 11.08
C PRO A 20 -17.70 -5.13 12.48
N GLY A 21 -17.13 -3.93 12.57
CA GLY A 21 -16.56 -3.39 13.81
C GLY A 21 -15.11 -3.80 14.08
N VAL A 22 -14.51 -4.67 13.27
CA VAL A 22 -13.09 -5.04 13.39
C VAL A 22 -12.24 -4.19 12.45
N GLU A 23 -11.29 -3.45 13.01
CA GLU A 23 -10.31 -2.68 12.25
C GLU A 23 -9.09 -3.53 11.93
N LEU A 24 -8.83 -3.74 10.64
CA LEU A 24 -7.68 -4.50 10.16
C LEU A 24 -6.54 -3.55 9.80
N ASN A 25 -5.48 -3.53 10.61
CA ASN A 25 -4.28 -2.73 10.38
C ASN A 25 -3.10 -3.66 10.16
N ILE A 26 -2.26 -3.37 9.18
CA ILE A 26 -1.01 -4.08 8.95
C ILE A 26 0.14 -3.08 8.82
N ASP A 27 1.18 -3.28 9.63
CA ASP A 27 2.47 -2.59 9.47
C ASP A 27 3.42 -3.54 8.73
N LEU A 28 3.92 -3.11 7.58
CA LEU A 28 4.77 -3.94 6.73
C LEU A 28 6.19 -4.05 7.29
N ASP A 29 6.60 -3.17 8.21
CA ASP A 29 7.88 -3.28 8.91
C ASP A 29 8.00 -4.57 9.75
N GLU A 30 6.86 -5.12 10.19
CA GLU A 30 6.79 -6.37 10.96
C GLU A 30 6.93 -7.62 10.08
N LEU A 31 7.06 -7.47 8.75
CA LEU A 31 7.08 -8.57 7.79
C LEU A 31 8.36 -8.56 6.97
N ASP A 32 8.90 -9.73 6.67
CA ASP A 32 9.93 -9.86 5.64
C ASP A 32 9.32 -9.71 4.23
N GLN A 33 10.19 -9.50 3.23
CA GLN A 33 9.76 -9.29 1.85
C GLN A 33 8.92 -10.46 1.31
N GLU A 34 9.26 -11.70 1.67
CA GLU A 34 8.54 -12.90 1.22
C GLU A 34 7.10 -12.93 1.75
N LYS A 35 6.89 -12.58 3.02
CA LYS A 35 5.55 -12.48 3.62
C LYS A 35 4.72 -11.36 3.01
N VAL A 36 5.34 -10.20 2.76
CA VAL A 36 4.67 -9.08 2.09
C VAL A 36 4.22 -9.51 0.69
N GLU A 37 5.11 -10.12 -0.10
CA GLU A 37 4.79 -10.60 -1.44
C GLU A 37 3.68 -11.64 -1.41
N ALA A 38 3.78 -12.66 -0.56
CA ALA A 38 2.78 -13.72 -0.44
C ALA A 38 1.39 -13.19 -0.04
N LEU A 39 1.32 -12.10 0.73
CA LEU A 39 0.08 -11.45 1.12
C LEU A 39 -0.59 -10.71 -0.05
N PHE A 40 0.18 -10.03 -0.91
CA PHE A 40 -0.37 -9.17 -1.96
C PHE A 40 -0.38 -9.80 -3.37
N ASP A 41 0.32 -10.92 -3.59
CA ASP A 41 0.49 -11.55 -4.91
C ASP A 41 -0.84 -11.92 -5.60
N ASN A 42 -1.86 -12.28 -4.81
CA ASN A 42 -3.19 -12.66 -5.33
C ASN A 42 -4.32 -11.76 -4.84
N LEU A 43 -4.01 -10.72 -4.06
CA LEU A 43 -5.02 -9.91 -3.38
C LEU A 43 -5.68 -8.92 -4.34
N GLU A 44 -6.99 -9.06 -4.53
CA GLU A 44 -7.80 -8.25 -5.45
C GLU A 44 -8.62 -7.20 -4.71
N GLU A 45 -9.21 -7.56 -3.56
CA GLU A 45 -9.96 -6.63 -2.72
C GLU A 45 -9.53 -6.71 -1.26
N ALA A 46 -9.35 -5.56 -0.60
CA ALA A 46 -9.11 -5.53 0.83
C ALA A 46 -9.82 -4.37 1.54
N GLN A 47 -10.22 -4.64 2.79
CA GLN A 47 -10.61 -3.61 3.76
C GLN A 47 -9.62 -3.64 4.93
N MET A 48 -8.60 -2.79 4.84
CA MET A 48 -7.53 -2.66 5.82
C MET A 48 -6.81 -1.32 5.67
N CYS A 49 -6.07 -0.94 6.70
CA CYS A 49 -5.10 0.16 6.60
C CYS A 49 -3.70 -0.45 6.54
N ILE A 50 -2.95 -0.09 5.50
CA ILE A 50 -1.61 -0.59 5.24
C ILE A 50 -0.61 0.51 5.56
N ARG A 51 0.36 0.21 6.42
CA ARG A 51 1.41 1.12 6.86
C ARG A 51 2.78 0.56 6.48
N ALA A 52 3.64 1.42 5.96
CA ALA A 52 5.03 1.12 5.65
C ALA A 52 5.84 2.39 5.89
N ILE A 53 6.33 2.56 7.12
CA ILE A 53 7.06 3.75 7.53
C ILE A 53 8.44 3.37 8.00
N ASP A 54 9.47 4.04 7.45
CA ASP A 54 10.87 3.81 7.82
C ASP A 54 11.33 2.34 7.62
N THR A 55 10.73 1.64 6.65
CA THR A 55 11.02 0.24 6.33
C THR A 55 12.23 0.08 5.40
N ASP A 56 12.84 -1.11 5.43
CA ASP A 56 13.96 -1.50 4.57
C ASP A 56 13.56 -2.20 3.25
N HIS A 57 12.26 -2.38 3.00
CA HIS A 57 11.76 -3.00 1.77
C HIS A 57 12.15 -2.22 0.52
N VAL A 58 12.53 -2.97 -0.53
CA VAL A 58 12.91 -2.41 -1.83
C VAL A 58 11.71 -2.33 -2.77
N GLU A 59 10.68 -3.15 -2.55
CA GLU A 59 9.49 -3.15 -3.38
C GLU A 59 8.18 -3.50 -2.69
N TYR A 60 7.11 -2.87 -3.16
CA TYR A 60 5.73 -3.25 -2.87
C TYR A 60 4.95 -3.43 -4.17
N ASN A 61 4.35 -4.62 -4.34
CA ASN A 61 3.58 -4.98 -5.52
C ASN A 61 2.08 -5.06 -5.24
N PHE A 62 1.34 -4.03 -5.65
CA PHE A 62 -0.12 -3.96 -5.54
C PHE A 62 -0.82 -4.05 -6.92
N GLU A 63 -0.22 -4.76 -7.88
CA GLU A 63 -0.78 -4.85 -9.24
C GLU A 63 -2.07 -5.66 -9.33
N LYS A 64 -2.29 -6.62 -8.42
CA LYS A 64 -3.54 -7.36 -8.36
C LYS A 64 -4.66 -6.60 -7.68
N LEU A 65 -4.38 -5.67 -6.77
CA LEU A 65 -5.41 -4.94 -6.04
C LEU A 65 -6.27 -4.06 -6.95
N ASN A 66 -7.55 -4.37 -7.05
CA ASN A 66 -8.57 -3.64 -7.80
C ASN A 66 -9.37 -2.71 -6.87
N LYS A 67 -9.49 -3.05 -5.58
CA LYS A 67 -10.26 -2.26 -4.60
C LYS A 67 -9.62 -2.29 -3.23
N LEU A 68 -9.39 -1.09 -2.67
CA LEU A 68 -8.81 -0.94 -1.34
C LEU A 68 -9.65 0.05 -0.52
N ARG A 69 -10.19 -0.44 0.60
CA ARG A 69 -11.02 0.33 1.55
C ARG A 69 -10.27 0.51 2.87
N PRO A 70 -10.40 1.66 3.54
CA PRO A 70 -9.76 1.87 4.82
C PRO A 70 -10.31 0.92 5.88
N CYS A 71 -9.49 0.60 6.87
CA CYS A 71 -9.88 -0.14 8.06
C CYS A 71 -11.01 0.55 8.84
N ALA A 72 -11.04 1.89 8.84
CA ALA A 72 -12.05 2.70 9.51
C ALA A 72 -12.25 4.08 8.83
N PRO A 73 -13.39 4.75 9.04
CA PRO A 73 -13.63 6.10 8.53
C PRO A 73 -12.56 7.10 8.99
N GLY A 74 -12.10 7.97 8.09
CA GLY A 74 -11.12 9.01 8.38
C GLY A 74 -9.66 8.54 8.48
N LYS A 75 -9.40 7.23 8.35
CA LYS A 75 -8.03 6.68 8.32
C LYS A 75 -7.49 6.65 6.89
N PRO A 76 -6.21 6.98 6.67
CA PRO A 76 -5.58 6.76 5.37
C PRO A 76 -5.55 5.25 5.09
N VAL A 77 -5.85 4.88 3.85
CA VAL A 77 -5.86 3.46 3.48
C VAL A 77 -4.45 2.90 3.27
N LEU A 78 -3.53 3.78 2.87
CA LEU A 78 -2.12 3.51 2.62
C LEU A 78 -1.30 4.64 3.24
N ASP A 79 -0.30 4.30 4.04
CA ASP A 79 0.67 5.23 4.60
C ASP A 79 2.10 4.71 4.36
N ILE A 80 2.68 5.08 3.21
CA ILE A 80 4.01 4.65 2.75
C ILE A 80 4.97 5.84 2.85
N ARG A 81 5.72 5.94 3.94
CA ARG A 81 6.57 7.10 4.22
C ARG A 81 8.00 6.76 4.57
N ASN A 82 8.92 7.63 4.17
CA ASN A 82 10.31 7.63 4.64
C ASN A 82 11.11 6.33 4.35
N ASN A 83 10.65 5.50 3.42
CA ASN A 83 11.35 4.25 3.07
C ASN A 83 12.53 4.58 2.16
N LYS A 84 13.75 4.53 2.71
CA LYS A 84 14.97 4.95 2.01
C LYS A 84 15.31 4.04 0.84
N ASN A 85 15.03 2.75 0.95
CA ASN A 85 15.41 1.73 -0.03
C ASN A 85 14.29 1.40 -1.03
N LEU A 86 13.08 1.92 -0.81
CA LEU A 86 11.93 1.64 -1.67
C LEU A 86 12.18 2.16 -3.10
N PHE A 87 12.39 1.23 -4.03
CA PHE A 87 12.70 1.50 -5.44
C PHE A 87 11.50 1.23 -6.35
N ARG A 88 10.69 0.19 -6.07
CA ARG A 88 9.51 -0.17 -6.87
C ARG A 88 8.22 -0.09 -6.05
N LEU A 89 7.23 0.57 -6.62
CA LEU A 89 5.90 0.64 -6.03
C LEU A 89 4.86 0.58 -7.15
N SER A 90 4.29 -0.59 -7.36
CA SER A 90 3.35 -0.84 -8.46
C SER A 90 1.92 -0.90 -7.97
N PHE A 91 1.00 -0.34 -8.76
CA PHE A 91 -0.44 -0.37 -8.52
C PHE A 91 -1.17 -0.80 -9.77
N ASN A 92 -2.30 -1.47 -9.60
CA ASN A 92 -3.26 -1.68 -10.67
C ASN A 92 -3.78 -0.32 -11.19
N LYS A 93 -3.82 -0.15 -12.51
CA LYS A 93 -4.35 1.09 -13.14
C LYS A 93 -5.83 1.34 -12.84
N LYS A 94 -6.58 0.29 -12.51
CA LYS A 94 -8.01 0.33 -12.20
C LYS A 94 -8.27 0.32 -10.68
N LEU A 95 -7.24 0.45 -9.85
CA LEU A 95 -7.37 0.44 -8.41
C LEU A 95 -8.33 1.54 -7.95
N LYS A 96 -9.37 1.14 -7.23
CA LYS A 96 -10.31 2.05 -6.57
C LYS A 96 -9.90 2.24 -5.12
N ILE A 97 -9.56 3.48 -4.77
CA ILE A 97 -9.21 3.90 -3.41
C ILE A 97 -10.34 4.78 -2.86
N ALA A 98 -10.94 4.36 -1.75
CA ALA A 98 -12.08 5.04 -1.13
C ALA A 98 -11.69 6.02 -0.01
N SER A 99 -10.39 6.17 0.31
CA SER A 99 -9.86 7.02 1.38
C SER A 99 -8.46 7.52 1.01
N PRO A 100 -7.98 8.67 1.49
CA PRO A 100 -6.65 9.16 1.17
C PRO A 100 -5.54 8.12 1.33
N ALA A 101 -4.58 8.13 0.40
CA ALA A 101 -3.31 7.43 0.52
C ALA A 101 -2.17 8.46 0.62
N ILE A 102 -1.19 8.19 1.47
CA ILE A 102 -0.04 9.05 1.72
C ILE A 102 1.21 8.31 1.28
N ILE A 103 1.94 8.86 0.31
CA ILE A 103 3.17 8.25 -0.23
C ILE A 103 4.23 9.34 -0.36
N ARG A 104 5.10 9.50 0.65
CA ARG A 104 6.05 10.61 0.72
C ARG A 104 7.38 10.26 1.37
N GLY A 105 8.42 10.99 1.01
CA GLY A 105 9.73 10.82 1.66
C GLY A 105 10.45 9.52 1.28
N ASN A 106 10.10 8.89 0.16
CA ASN A 106 10.77 7.69 -0.35
C ASN A 106 11.79 8.13 -1.42
N PRO A 107 13.05 8.45 -1.06
CA PRO A 107 14.00 9.12 -1.96
C PRO A 107 14.44 8.26 -3.14
N SER A 108 14.49 6.94 -2.98
CA SER A 108 14.94 6.00 -4.01
C SER A 108 13.83 5.55 -4.95
N LEU A 109 12.58 6.00 -4.71
CA LEU A 109 11.44 5.55 -5.49
C LEU A 109 11.61 5.98 -6.96
N ASN A 110 11.64 4.99 -7.85
CA ASN A 110 11.94 5.23 -9.24
C ASN A 110 10.90 6.19 -9.88
N PRO A 111 11.33 7.25 -10.61
CA PRO A 111 10.45 8.24 -11.21
C PRO A 111 9.32 7.68 -12.08
N HIS A 112 9.52 6.51 -12.71
CA HIS A 112 8.49 5.81 -13.45
C HIS A 112 7.27 5.48 -12.58
N PHE A 113 7.49 4.97 -11.36
CA PHE A 113 6.40 4.65 -10.44
C PHE A 113 5.77 5.91 -9.86
N ILE A 114 6.54 6.96 -9.63
CA ILE A 114 5.99 8.28 -9.27
C ILE A 114 5.05 8.78 -10.38
N GLY A 115 5.42 8.64 -11.65
CA GLY A 115 4.54 8.97 -12.78
C GLY A 115 3.23 8.18 -12.78
N LYS A 116 3.26 6.89 -12.39
CA LYS A 116 2.04 6.07 -12.20
C LYS A 116 1.19 6.55 -11.02
N LEU A 117 1.81 6.92 -9.90
CA LEU A 117 1.11 7.49 -8.74
C LEU A 117 0.35 8.77 -9.10
N GLN A 118 0.96 9.65 -9.90
CA GLN A 118 0.29 10.89 -10.29
C GLN A 118 -0.96 10.64 -11.14
N LYS A 119 -1.00 9.58 -11.95
CA LYS A 119 -2.24 9.16 -12.66
C LYS A 119 -3.31 8.67 -11.68
N LEU A 120 -2.92 7.91 -10.66
CA LEU A 120 -3.85 7.46 -9.60
C LEU A 120 -4.40 8.64 -8.79
N LYS A 121 -3.64 9.73 -8.66
CA LYS A 121 -4.08 10.94 -7.96
C LYS A 121 -5.29 11.60 -8.59
N GLU A 122 -5.50 11.44 -9.91
CA GLU A 122 -6.66 11.97 -10.63
C GLU A 122 -8.00 11.38 -10.12
N THR A 123 -7.96 10.17 -9.56
CA THR A 123 -9.15 9.44 -9.07
C THR A 123 -9.18 9.27 -7.54
N CYS A 124 -8.15 9.74 -6.83
CA CYS A 124 -8.07 9.64 -5.37
C CYS A 124 -8.16 11.03 -4.70
N LEU A 125 -9.32 11.32 -4.12
CA LEU A 125 -9.53 12.55 -3.34
C LEU A 125 -8.71 12.53 -2.05
N GLY A 126 -7.93 13.60 -1.82
CA GLY A 126 -7.10 13.75 -0.63
C GLY A 126 -5.80 12.94 -0.64
N CYS A 127 -5.50 12.18 -1.71
CA CYS A 127 -4.22 11.47 -1.83
C CYS A 127 -3.03 12.45 -1.86
N ASP A 128 -2.01 12.10 -1.09
CA ASP A 128 -0.79 12.89 -0.97
C ASP A 128 0.44 12.11 -1.43
N PHE A 129 0.79 12.28 -2.70
CA PHE A 129 1.92 11.60 -3.33
C PHE A 129 3.09 12.55 -3.57
N GLN A 130 4.31 12.08 -3.26
CA GLN A 130 5.55 12.77 -3.60
C GLN A 130 5.66 12.97 -5.11
N ARG A 131 6.33 14.05 -5.49
CA ARG A 131 6.66 14.37 -6.87
C ARG A 131 8.10 13.97 -7.15
N SER A 132 8.39 13.66 -8.41
CA SER A 132 9.77 13.44 -8.84
C SER A 132 10.56 14.72 -8.61
N LYS A 133 11.78 14.61 -8.06
CA LYS A 133 12.72 15.71 -8.13
C LYS A 133 13.11 15.84 -9.60
N VAL A 134 12.70 16.93 -10.25
CA VAL A 134 13.25 17.29 -11.56
C VAL A 134 14.72 17.58 -11.32
N THR A 135 15.60 16.68 -11.71
CA THR A 135 17.03 16.99 -11.84
C THR A 135 17.16 17.92 -13.03
N SER A 136 17.23 19.22 -12.76
CA SER A 136 17.73 20.21 -13.71
C SER A 136 19.20 19.97 -14.01
#